data_AF-A0A914XC24-F1
#
_entry.id   AF-A0A914XC24-F1
#
_cell.length_a   1.000
_cell.length_b   1.000
_cell.length_c   1.000
_cell.angle_alpha   90.00
_cell.angle_beta   90.00
_cell.angle_gamma   90.00
#
_symmetry.space_group_name_H-M   'P 1'
#
loop_
_entity.id
_entity.type
_entity.pdbx_description
1 polymer ?
#
loop_
_entity_poly.entity_id
_entity_poly.type
_entity_poly.pdbx_seq_one_letter_code
_entity_poly.pdbx_strand_id
1 'polypeptide(L)'
;MMPVDDLKSSMLSFQFQRTEIREQYFDFSYPILQIKPAFVVKRRAADFTETAMAVFHVFSSKVWLTILAVLITQVVCLYCTDYVQLGHGQDADMGVWSPLDMSFYLFRMFIMQCNGALRHPTTTGNLLVLSFGLFDILLLGLYQGLLLAELLHPPEVKTFSSSAEMVRRITDKEFSLVTFYTGYWYFQHLKISNDDHFKAMRAALSKNPLVIADNATHALEMVATGNYILPLDTDSDVNFLYFMYFRPSITLDGGKKGPSR
;
A
#
# COMPACT_ATOMS: atom_id res chain seq x y z
N MET A 1 29.43 -56.19 19.37
CA MET A 1 30.14 -55.16 18.57
C MET A 1 29.35 -55.03 17.28
N MET A 2 28.46 -54.02 17.20
CA MET A 2 27.70 -53.74 15.98
C MET A 2 28.58 -52.96 15.00
N PRO A 3 28.55 -53.25 13.69
CA PRO A 3 29.30 -52.50 12.70
C PRO A 3 28.71 -51.09 12.57
N VAL A 4 29.59 -50.10 12.44
CA VAL A 4 29.28 -48.66 12.33
C VAL A 4 28.74 -48.28 10.93
N ASP A 5 28.60 -49.26 10.03
CA ASP A 5 28.29 -49.03 8.62
C ASP A 5 26.79 -49.07 8.27
N ASP A 6 25.91 -49.52 9.16
CA ASP A 6 24.48 -49.71 8.87
C ASP A 6 23.58 -48.49 9.17
N LEU A 7 24.14 -47.34 9.59
CA LEU A 7 23.36 -46.12 9.84
C LEU A 7 23.46 -45.06 8.72
N LYS A 8 24.19 -45.33 7.62
CA LYS A 8 24.63 -44.29 6.68
C LYS A 8 23.70 -43.95 5.52
N SER A 9 22.55 -44.59 5.34
CA SER A 9 21.69 -44.32 4.18
C SER A 9 20.20 -44.21 4.50
N SER A 10 19.87 -43.59 5.63
CA SER A 10 18.48 -43.21 5.93
C SER A 10 18.18 -41.89 5.23
N MET A 11 17.34 -41.95 4.18
CA MET A 11 16.84 -40.77 3.48
C MET A 11 16.18 -39.81 4.48
N LEU A 12 16.73 -38.61 4.63
CA LEU A 12 16.18 -37.56 5.49
C LEU A 12 15.14 -36.75 4.70
N SER A 13 13.86 -36.92 5.00
CA SER A 13 12.77 -36.14 4.42
C SER A 13 12.39 -34.98 5.35
N PHE A 14 13.18 -33.92 5.35
CA PHE A 14 12.88 -32.66 6.03
C PHE A 14 13.01 -31.49 5.07
N GLN A 15 12.34 -30.37 5.37
CA GLN A 15 12.59 -29.11 4.65
C GLN A 15 14.02 -28.67 4.93
N PHE A 16 14.91 -28.96 3.99
CA PHE A 16 16.33 -28.69 4.13
C PHE A 16 16.81 -27.93 2.91
N GLN A 17 17.33 -26.73 3.14
CA GLN A 17 17.80 -25.87 2.06
C GLN A 17 19.13 -26.37 1.52
N ARG A 18 19.18 -26.48 0.20
CA ARG A 18 20.39 -26.72 -0.58
C ARG A 18 21.24 -25.44 -0.58
N THR A 19 22.48 -25.54 -0.12
CA THR A 19 23.49 -24.47 -0.17
C THR A 19 24.82 -25.04 -0.64
N GLU A 20 25.71 -24.20 -1.22
CA GLU A 20 27.01 -24.65 -1.74
C GLU A 20 27.85 -25.39 -0.69
N ILE A 21 27.81 -24.94 0.58
CA ILE A 21 28.53 -25.60 1.67
C ILE A 21 27.91 -26.97 1.95
N ARG A 22 26.58 -27.09 1.96
CA ARG A 22 25.89 -28.35 2.27
C ARG A 22 26.05 -29.37 1.15
N GLU A 23 26.12 -28.93 -0.11
CA GLU A 23 26.39 -29.79 -1.26
C GLU A 23 27.75 -30.50 -1.17
N GLN A 24 28.70 -29.98 -0.40
CA GLN A 24 29.99 -30.66 -0.18
C GLN A 24 29.86 -31.88 0.73
N TYR A 25 28.79 -31.97 1.52
CA TYR A 25 28.60 -33.03 2.53
C TYR A 25 27.37 -33.91 2.27
N PHE A 26 26.42 -33.44 1.45
CA PHE A 26 25.15 -34.10 1.20
C PHE A 26 24.79 -34.07 -0.28
N ASP A 27 24.34 -35.22 -0.81
CA ASP A 27 23.73 -35.32 -2.12
C ASP A 27 22.24 -34.95 -2.04
N PHE A 28 21.82 -33.99 -2.87
CA PHE A 28 20.45 -33.48 -2.89
C PHE A 28 19.67 -34.03 -4.08
N SER A 29 18.40 -34.34 -3.87
CA SER A 29 17.44 -34.58 -4.94
C SER A 29 17.12 -33.28 -5.69
N TYR A 30 16.33 -33.39 -6.75
CA TYR A 30 15.82 -32.23 -7.48
C TYR A 30 15.01 -31.31 -6.53
N PRO A 31 15.24 -29.98 -6.54
CA PRO A 31 14.54 -29.07 -5.65
C PRO A 31 13.04 -29.08 -5.93
N ILE A 32 12.24 -29.35 -4.89
CA ILE A 32 10.78 -29.41 -4.98
C ILE A 32 10.16 -28.04 -4.70
N LEU A 33 10.83 -27.20 -3.90
CA LEU A 33 10.36 -25.86 -3.50
C LEU A 33 11.49 -24.84 -3.69
N GLN A 34 11.14 -23.64 -4.18
CA GLN A 34 12.08 -22.53 -4.27
C GLN A 34 11.80 -21.57 -3.11
N ILE A 35 12.74 -21.41 -2.20
CA ILE A 35 12.57 -20.50 -1.06
C ILE A 35 13.18 -19.14 -1.41
N LYS A 36 12.47 -18.05 -1.11
CA LYS A 36 12.98 -16.68 -1.22
C LYS A 36 13.10 -16.05 0.17
N PRO A 37 14.08 -15.17 0.39
CA PRO A 37 14.17 -14.43 1.64
C PRO A 37 13.03 -13.41 1.72
N ALA A 38 12.31 -13.43 2.83
CA ALA A 38 11.33 -12.41 3.22
C ALA A 38 11.87 -11.63 4.41
N PHE A 39 11.44 -10.38 4.55
CA PHE A 39 11.81 -9.53 5.69
C PHE A 39 10.55 -9.16 6.46
N VAL A 40 10.49 -9.59 7.72
CA VAL A 40 9.41 -9.22 8.64
C VAL A 40 9.78 -7.91 9.31
N VAL A 41 8.87 -6.94 9.21
CA VAL A 41 9.01 -5.61 9.82
C VAL A 41 7.71 -5.18 10.45
N LYS A 42 7.82 -4.25 11.41
CA LYS A 42 6.67 -3.57 11.99
C LYS A 42 5.84 -2.88 10.92
N ARG A 43 4.52 -3.06 10.98
CA ARG A 43 3.58 -2.30 10.15
C ARG A 43 3.61 -0.84 10.57
N ARG A 44 3.80 0.08 9.63
CA ARG A 44 3.62 1.50 9.88
C ARG A 44 2.13 1.79 9.94
N ALA A 45 1.67 2.43 11.02
CA ALA A 45 0.34 3.00 11.04
C ALA A 45 0.30 4.15 10.03
N ALA A 46 -0.74 4.20 9.19
CA ALA A 46 -0.91 5.31 8.25
C ALA A 46 -1.03 6.61 9.05
N ASP A 47 -0.24 7.61 8.69
CA ASP A 47 -0.35 8.94 9.31
C ASP A 47 -1.70 9.58 8.91
N PHE A 48 -2.27 10.46 9.73
CA PHE A 48 -3.54 11.12 9.42
C PHE A 48 -3.50 11.84 8.06
N THR A 49 -2.34 12.44 7.74
CA THR A 49 -2.10 13.10 6.45
C THR A 49 -2.13 12.11 5.28
N GLU A 50 -1.56 10.91 5.45
CA GLU A 50 -1.61 9.86 4.42
C GLU A 50 -3.04 9.37 4.23
N THR A 51 -3.81 9.25 5.31
CA THR A 51 -5.23 8.87 5.28
C THR A 51 -6.09 9.95 4.63
N ALA A 52 -5.83 11.23 4.90
CA ALA A 52 -6.52 12.34 4.25
C ALA A 52 -6.19 12.42 2.76
N MET A 53 -4.94 12.13 2.38
CA MET A 53 -4.54 12.07 0.97
C MET A 53 -5.07 10.83 0.25
N ALA A 54 -5.40 9.74 0.96
CA ALA A 54 -6.03 8.55 0.39
C ALA A 54 -7.35 8.87 -0.36
N VAL A 55 -8.06 9.92 0.07
CA VAL A 55 -9.26 10.44 -0.59
C VAL A 55 -9.01 10.84 -2.06
N PHE A 56 -7.78 11.30 -2.37
CA PHE A 56 -7.37 11.65 -3.73
C PHE A 56 -6.80 10.48 -4.52
N HIS A 57 -6.36 9.42 -3.84
CA HIS A 57 -5.83 8.21 -4.48
C HIS A 57 -6.91 7.36 -5.16
N VAL A 58 -8.18 7.54 -4.78
CA VAL A 58 -9.34 6.84 -5.35
C VAL A 58 -9.40 6.95 -6.88
N PHE A 59 -9.04 8.12 -7.41
CA PHE A 59 -8.93 8.34 -8.85
C PHE A 59 -7.48 8.61 -9.25
N SER A 60 -7.08 8.03 -10.39
CA SER A 60 -5.80 8.39 -11.01
C SER A 60 -5.76 9.88 -11.32
N SER A 61 -4.58 10.50 -11.25
CA SER A 61 -4.38 11.91 -11.64
C SER A 61 -4.91 12.21 -13.05
N LYS A 62 -4.87 11.23 -13.96
CA LYS A 62 -5.46 11.36 -15.30
C LYS A 62 -6.97 11.58 -15.26
N VAL A 63 -7.67 10.84 -14.39
CA VAL A 63 -9.13 10.96 -14.24
C VAL A 63 -9.48 12.32 -13.64
N TRP A 64 -8.75 12.78 -12.62
CA TRP A 64 -8.92 14.11 -12.06
C TRP A 64 -8.75 15.22 -13.11
N LEU A 65 -7.74 15.12 -13.97
CA LEU A 65 -7.53 16.06 -15.07
C LEU A 65 -8.68 15.99 -16.10
N THR A 66 -9.19 14.80 -16.41
CA THR A 66 -10.35 14.64 -17.29
C THR A 66 -11.61 15.27 -16.68
N ILE A 67 -11.87 15.10 -15.39
CA ILE A 67 -13.01 15.72 -14.69
C ILE A 67 -12.91 17.25 -14.78
N LEU A 68 -11.72 17.80 -14.52
CA LEU A 68 -11.47 19.24 -14.65
C LEU A 68 -11.67 19.73 -16.10
N ALA A 69 -11.17 18.99 -17.09
CA ALA A 69 -11.34 19.33 -18.50
C ALA A 69 -12.81 19.31 -18.93
N VAL A 70 -13.58 18.32 -18.47
CA VAL A 70 -15.03 18.23 -18.71
C VAL A 70 -15.76 19.41 -18.08
N LEU A 71 -15.43 19.79 -16.84
CA LEU A 71 -16.02 20.95 -16.17
C LEU A 71 -15.74 22.25 -16.94
N ILE A 72 -14.49 22.48 -17.37
CA ILE A 72 -14.14 23.66 -18.17
C ILE A 72 -14.89 23.67 -19.50
N THR A 73 -14.94 22.52 -20.18
CA THR A 73 -15.66 22.36 -21.45
C THR A 73 -17.14 22.69 -21.26
N GLN A 74 -17.75 22.25 -20.16
CA GLN A 74 -19.14 22.53 -19.85
C GLN A 74 -19.41 24.03 -19.62
N VAL A 75 -18.52 24.73 -18.89
CA VAL A 75 -18.62 26.19 -18.72
C VAL A 75 -18.54 26.90 -20.07
N VAL A 76 -17.59 26.51 -20.92
CA VAL A 76 -17.44 27.11 -22.26
C VAL A 76 -18.68 26.86 -23.12
N CYS A 77 -19.24 25.64 -23.11
CA CYS A 77 -20.48 25.32 -23.84
C CYS A 77 -21.66 26.18 -23.38
N LEU A 78 -21.86 26.34 -22.06
CA LEU A 78 -22.93 27.20 -21.52
C LEU A 78 -22.73 28.67 -21.89
N TYR A 79 -21.50 29.16 -21.80
CA TYR A 79 -21.17 30.52 -22.23
C TYR A 79 -21.42 30.73 -23.73
N CYS A 80 -21.07 29.75 -24.57
CA CYS A 80 -21.36 29.79 -25.99
C CYS A 80 -22.87 29.76 -26.27
N THR A 81 -23.66 28.99 -25.51
CA THR A 81 -25.12 29.00 -25.68
C THR A 81 -25.73 30.36 -25.38
N ASP A 82 -25.26 31.04 -24.33
CA ASP A 82 -25.69 32.39 -24.00
C ASP A 82 -25.30 33.38 -25.11
N TYR A 83 -24.08 33.30 -25.62
CA TYR A 83 -23.61 34.19 -26.69
C TYR A 83 -24.42 34.03 -27.99
N VAL A 84 -24.70 32.79 -28.40
CA VAL A 84 -25.51 32.51 -29.59
C VAL A 84 -26.94 33.02 -29.42
N GLN A 85 -27.50 32.94 -28.22
CA GLN A 85 -28.87 33.38 -27.93
C GLN A 85 -29.00 34.90 -27.90
N LEU A 86 -27.99 35.60 -27.38
CA LEU A 86 -27.89 37.05 -27.51
C LEU A 86 -27.82 37.49 -28.98
N GLY A 87 -27.07 36.76 -29.81
CA GLY A 87 -26.97 37.03 -31.24
C GLY A 87 -28.29 36.85 -32.02
N HIS A 88 -29.20 35.99 -31.53
CA HIS A 88 -30.53 35.79 -32.12
C HIS A 88 -31.60 36.74 -31.56
N GLY A 89 -31.24 37.65 -30.65
CA GLY A 89 -32.14 38.66 -30.10
C GLY A 89 -33.28 38.09 -29.24
N GLN A 90 -33.17 36.83 -28.80
CA GLN A 90 -34.27 36.15 -28.12
C GLN A 90 -34.42 36.48 -26.63
N ASP A 91 -33.42 37.06 -25.96
CA ASP A 91 -33.46 37.30 -24.51
C ASP A 91 -32.61 38.51 -24.06
N ALA A 92 -32.91 39.71 -24.55
CA ALA A 92 -32.22 40.93 -24.10
C ALA A 92 -32.52 41.30 -22.62
N ASP A 93 -33.63 40.79 -22.06
CA ASP A 93 -34.12 41.14 -20.72
C ASP A 93 -33.66 40.16 -19.61
N MET A 94 -33.12 38.98 -19.92
CA MET A 94 -32.83 37.95 -18.91
C MET A 94 -31.46 38.07 -18.22
N GLY A 95 -30.60 38.99 -18.68
CA GLY A 95 -29.27 39.20 -18.11
C GLY A 95 -28.27 38.10 -18.45
N VAL A 96 -27.10 38.49 -18.96
CA VAL A 96 -26.02 37.55 -19.28
C VAL A 96 -25.41 37.06 -17.98
N TRP A 97 -25.38 35.74 -17.77
CA TRP A 97 -24.69 35.19 -16.60
C TRP A 97 -23.18 35.37 -16.77
N SER A 98 -22.50 35.81 -15.71
CA SER A 98 -21.04 35.88 -15.78
C SER A 98 -20.47 34.46 -15.86
N PRO A 99 -19.36 34.24 -16.58
CA PRO A 99 -18.70 32.93 -16.62
C PRO A 99 -18.34 32.40 -15.22
N LEU A 100 -18.06 33.32 -14.28
CA LEU A 100 -17.80 32.96 -12.89
C LEU A 100 -19.05 32.45 -12.19
N ASP A 101 -20.20 33.11 -12.36
CA ASP A 101 -21.47 32.66 -11.80
C ASP A 101 -21.89 31.30 -12.38
N MET A 102 -21.68 31.09 -13.69
CA MET A 102 -21.89 29.78 -14.32
C MET A 102 -20.97 28.70 -13.76
N SER A 103 -19.67 29.01 -13.60
CA SER A 103 -18.71 28.07 -13.03
C SER A 103 -19.04 27.70 -11.59
N PHE A 104 -19.46 28.68 -10.80
CA PHE A 104 -19.88 28.49 -9.42
C PHE A 104 -21.20 27.73 -9.32
N TYR A 105 -22.12 27.96 -10.26
CA TYR A 105 -23.35 27.20 -10.40
C TYR A 105 -23.08 25.72 -10.70
N LEU A 106 -22.23 25.42 -11.70
CA LEU A 106 -21.84 24.04 -12.01
C LEU A 106 -21.07 23.38 -10.86
N PHE A 107 -20.21 24.12 -10.17
CA PHE A 107 -19.51 23.62 -8.98
C PHE A 107 -20.50 23.27 -7.86
N ARG A 108 -21.49 24.12 -7.60
CA ARG A 108 -22.57 23.84 -6.63
C ARG A 108 -23.39 22.61 -7.01
N MET A 109 -23.62 22.42 -8.31
CA MET A 109 -24.29 21.23 -8.82
C MET A 109 -23.45 19.97 -8.54
N PHE A 110 -22.13 20.03 -8.80
CA PHE A 110 -21.16 18.95 -8.56
C PHE A 110 -21.10 18.50 -7.09
N ILE A 111 -21.25 19.44 -6.15
CA ILE A 111 -21.28 19.14 -4.71
C ILE A 111 -22.69 18.85 -4.17
N MET A 112 -23.68 18.67 -5.06
CA MET A 112 -25.09 18.40 -4.73
C MET A 112 -25.76 19.47 -3.84
N GLN A 113 -25.29 20.73 -3.88
CA GLN A 113 -25.82 21.85 -3.09
C GLN A 113 -26.75 22.77 -3.91
N CYS A 114 -27.45 22.23 -4.90
CA CYS A 114 -28.31 23.04 -5.74
C CYS A 114 -29.58 23.45 -4.98
N ASN A 115 -29.68 24.72 -4.58
CA ASN A 115 -30.93 25.29 -4.10
C ASN A 115 -31.90 25.37 -5.29
N GLY A 116 -33.09 24.77 -5.16
CA GLY A 116 -34.05 24.50 -6.25
C GLY A 116 -34.62 25.71 -7.04
N ALA A 117 -34.00 26.89 -6.94
CA ALA A 117 -34.38 28.11 -7.64
C ALA A 117 -33.50 28.43 -8.88
N LEU A 118 -32.47 27.65 -9.18
CA LEU A 118 -31.51 27.97 -10.24
C LEU A 118 -31.75 27.14 -11.51
N ARG A 119 -32.64 27.65 -12.37
CA ARG A 119 -32.87 27.17 -13.73
C ARG A 119 -32.06 28.04 -14.70
N HIS A 120 -31.39 27.43 -15.67
CA HIS A 120 -30.77 28.19 -16.74
C HIS A 120 -31.87 28.92 -17.52
N PRO A 121 -31.71 30.19 -17.95
CA PRO A 121 -32.76 30.93 -18.65
C PRO A 121 -33.25 30.18 -19.90
N THR A 122 -32.38 29.40 -20.51
CA THR A 122 -32.65 28.83 -21.83
C THR A 122 -32.84 27.31 -21.83
N THR A 123 -33.70 26.80 -22.72
CA THR A 123 -34.02 25.37 -22.85
C THR A 123 -32.78 24.54 -23.20
N THR A 124 -31.94 25.02 -24.11
CA THR A 124 -30.69 24.36 -24.50
C THR A 124 -29.70 24.30 -23.35
N GLY A 125 -29.51 25.40 -22.60
CA GLY A 125 -28.66 25.40 -21.41
C GLY A 125 -29.20 24.48 -20.32
N ASN A 126 -30.51 24.42 -20.12
CA ASN A 126 -31.13 23.46 -19.20
C ASN A 126 -30.87 22.00 -19.61
N LEU A 127 -30.89 21.68 -20.91
CA LEU A 127 -30.58 20.33 -21.39
C LEU A 127 -29.09 20.00 -21.20
N LEU A 128 -28.20 20.97 -21.41
CA LEU A 128 -26.77 20.82 -21.12
C LEU A 128 -26.53 20.59 -19.62
N VAL A 129 -27.15 21.38 -18.75
CA VAL A 129 -27.08 21.21 -17.29
C VAL A 129 -27.62 19.84 -16.87
N LEU A 130 -28.74 19.39 -17.45
CA LEU A 130 -29.31 18.07 -17.18
C LEU A 130 -28.34 16.95 -17.57
N SER A 131 -27.76 17.01 -18.77
CA SER A 131 -26.78 16.01 -19.24
C SER A 131 -25.55 15.95 -18.33
N PHE A 132 -25.06 17.11 -17.90
CA PHE A 132 -23.95 17.21 -16.95
C PHE A 132 -24.35 16.67 -15.57
N GLY A 133 -25.57 16.94 -15.10
CA GLY A 133 -26.10 16.39 -13.85
C GLY A 133 -26.18 14.87 -13.83
N LEU A 134 -26.60 14.25 -14.94
CA LEU A 134 -26.59 12.79 -15.05
C LEU A 134 -25.17 12.22 -14.99
N PHE A 135 -24.22 12.85 -15.68
CA PHE A 135 -22.81 12.46 -15.62
C PHE A 135 -22.24 12.60 -14.21
N ASP A 136 -22.53 13.71 -13.54
CA ASP A 136 -22.06 14.02 -12.19
C ASP A 136 -22.59 13.02 -11.14
N ILE A 137 -23.89 12.69 -11.17
CA ILE A 137 -24.47 11.69 -10.27
C ILE A 137 -23.78 10.33 -10.43
N LEU A 138 -23.52 9.90 -11.67
CA LEU A 138 -22.82 8.65 -11.94
C LEU A 138 -21.38 8.68 -11.43
N LEU A 139 -20.68 9.80 -11.66
CA LEU A 139 -19.30 9.99 -11.24
C LEU A 139 -19.18 10.01 -9.70
N LEU A 140 -20.06 10.74 -9.03
CA LEU A 140 -20.10 10.83 -7.56
C LEU A 140 -20.44 9.47 -6.93
N GLY A 141 -21.41 8.75 -7.50
CA GLY A 141 -21.76 7.40 -7.06
C GLY A 141 -20.59 6.42 -7.19
N LEU A 142 -19.87 6.46 -8.32
CA LEU A 142 -18.66 5.66 -8.51
C LEU A 142 -17.56 6.06 -7.52
N TYR A 143 -17.34 7.35 -7.33
CA TYR A 143 -16.34 7.87 -6.41
C TYR A 143 -16.61 7.42 -4.98
N GLN A 144 -17.85 7.53 -4.49
CA GLN A 144 -18.22 7.06 -3.16
C GLN A 144 -18.00 5.55 -2.99
N GLY A 145 -18.35 4.76 -4.00
CA GLY A 145 -18.14 3.30 -3.99
C GLY A 145 -16.65 2.94 -3.92
N LEU A 146 -15.81 3.59 -4.72
CA LEU A 146 -14.37 3.36 -4.72
C LEU A 146 -13.69 3.90 -3.45
N LEU A 147 -14.12 5.07 -2.95
CA LEU A 147 -13.64 5.63 -1.69
C LEU A 147 -13.94 4.68 -0.52
N LEU A 148 -15.13 4.10 -0.49
CA LEU A 148 -15.49 3.09 0.51
C LEU A 148 -14.61 1.83 0.40
N ALA A 149 -14.35 1.37 -0.83
CA ALA A 149 -13.49 0.21 -1.07
C ALA A 149 -12.05 0.45 -0.58
N GLU A 150 -11.50 1.65 -0.85
CA GLU A 150 -10.16 2.06 -0.41
C GLU A 150 -10.09 2.23 1.12
N LEU A 151 -11.16 2.74 1.74
CA LEU A 151 -11.22 2.89 3.19
C LEU A 151 -11.33 1.53 3.91
N LEU A 152 -12.00 0.56 3.29
CA LEU A 152 -12.08 -0.82 3.78
C LEU A 152 -10.76 -1.58 3.59
N HIS A 153 -10.02 -1.29 2.52
CA HIS A 153 -8.72 -1.89 2.23
C HIS A 153 -7.65 -0.80 2.15
N PRO A 154 -7.26 -0.20 3.29
CA PRO A 154 -6.27 0.87 3.28
C PRO A 154 -4.98 0.35 2.64
N PRO A 155 -4.38 1.11 1.71
CA PRO A 155 -3.19 0.67 1.00
C PRO A 155 -2.11 0.33 2.02
N GLU A 156 -1.48 -0.82 1.85
CA GLU A 156 -0.41 -1.24 2.75
C GLU A 156 0.77 -0.27 2.61
N VAL A 157 0.99 0.54 3.65
CA VAL A 157 2.16 1.41 3.74
C VAL A 157 3.38 0.52 3.92
N LYS A 158 4.10 0.30 2.81
CA LYS A 158 5.35 -0.45 2.82
C LYS A 158 6.39 0.32 3.63
N THR A 159 7.00 -0.33 4.60
CA THR A 159 8.06 0.26 5.43
C THR A 159 9.30 0.61 4.59
N PHE A 160 9.55 -0.15 3.52
CA PHE A 160 10.61 0.10 2.56
C PHE A 160 10.08 0.00 1.13
N SER A 161 10.49 0.94 0.27
CA SER A 161 10.14 0.95 -1.15
C SER A 161 11.04 0.01 -1.96
N SER A 162 12.25 -0.26 -1.47
CA SER A 162 13.25 -1.11 -2.12
C SER A 162 14.23 -1.75 -1.12
N SER A 163 14.92 -2.81 -1.55
CA SER A 163 15.99 -3.45 -0.76
C SER A 163 17.17 -2.52 -0.51
N ALA A 164 17.48 -1.61 -1.44
CA ALA A 164 18.52 -0.59 -1.28
C ALA A 164 18.16 0.42 -0.18
N GLU A 165 16.90 0.84 -0.12
CA GLU A 165 16.40 1.72 0.94
C GLU A 165 16.51 1.05 2.32
N MET A 166 16.14 -0.23 2.40
CA MET A 166 16.29 -1.02 3.62
C MET A 166 17.75 -1.06 4.09
N VAL A 167 18.70 -1.38 3.20
CA VAL A 167 20.14 -1.40 3.54
C VAL A 167 20.62 -0.02 4.00
N ARG A 168 20.18 1.06 3.35
CA ARG A 168 20.52 2.44 3.74
C ARG A 168 20.06 2.72 5.17
N ARG A 169 18.79 2.44 5.48
CA ARG A 169 18.22 2.67 6.82
C ARG A 169 18.88 1.81 7.90
N ILE A 170 19.35 0.60 7.56
CA ILE A 170 20.16 -0.22 8.47
C ILE A 170 21.52 0.43 8.73
N THR A 171 22.16 0.93 7.66
CA THR A 171 23.46 1.61 7.72
C THR A 171 23.39 2.86 8.59
N ASP A 172 22.29 3.61 8.49
CA ASP A 172 22.01 4.84 9.24
C ASP A 172 21.57 4.55 10.69
N LYS A 173 21.51 3.28 11.10
CA LYS A 173 21.06 2.82 12.43
C LYS A 173 19.60 3.17 12.77
N GLU A 174 18.78 3.51 11.77
CA GLU A 174 17.34 3.68 11.96
C GLU A 174 16.65 2.34 12.25
N PHE A 175 17.14 1.28 11.60
CA PHE A 175 16.68 -0.09 11.76
C PHE A 175 17.85 -1.02 12.05
N SER A 176 17.61 -2.06 12.85
CA SER A 176 18.60 -3.09 13.13
C SER A 176 18.13 -4.46 12.68
N LEU A 177 19.03 -5.25 12.12
CA LEU A 177 18.73 -6.63 11.76
C LEU A 177 18.73 -7.48 13.03
N VAL A 178 17.68 -8.28 13.22
CA VAL A 178 17.56 -9.22 14.33
C VAL A 178 17.43 -10.63 13.79
N THR A 179 18.03 -11.60 14.47
CA THR A 179 17.82 -13.03 14.19
C THR A 179 17.85 -13.84 15.47
N PHE A 180 17.22 -15.01 15.48
CA PHE A 180 17.35 -15.98 16.55
C PHE A 180 18.31 -17.13 16.18
N TYR A 181 18.76 -17.21 14.92
CA TYR A 181 19.63 -18.30 14.47
C TYR A 181 20.55 -17.85 13.33
N THR A 182 21.85 -17.80 13.58
CA THR A 182 22.84 -17.38 12.58
C THR A 182 23.19 -18.45 11.56
N GLY A 183 22.72 -19.69 11.76
CA GLY A 183 22.92 -20.80 10.85
C GLY A 183 21.96 -20.80 9.65
N TYR A 184 21.03 -19.85 9.55
CA TYR A 184 20.15 -19.69 8.38
C TYR A 184 20.96 -19.49 7.10
N TRP A 185 20.48 -20.06 5.99
CA TRP A 185 21.14 -19.97 4.68
C TRP A 185 21.39 -18.51 4.28
N TYR A 186 20.48 -17.60 4.62
CA TYR A 186 20.60 -16.17 4.33
C TYR A 186 21.90 -15.59 4.91
N PHE A 187 22.23 -15.90 6.16
CA PHE A 187 23.45 -15.41 6.80
C PHE A 187 24.70 -16.13 6.31
N GLN A 188 24.59 -17.36 5.82
CA GLN A 188 25.68 -18.07 5.14
C GLN A 188 25.98 -17.40 3.79
N HIS A 189 24.95 -17.17 2.97
CA HIS A 189 25.05 -16.46 1.70
C HIS A 189 25.55 -15.03 1.91
N LEU A 190 25.09 -14.33 2.95
CA LEU A 190 25.55 -13.00 3.27
C LEU A 190 27.07 -12.94 3.49
N LYS A 191 27.69 -13.99 4.05
CA LYS A 191 29.13 -14.05 4.28
C LYS A 191 29.93 -14.31 3.01
N ILE A 192 29.40 -15.12 2.10
CA ILE A 192 30.15 -15.72 0.98
C ILE A 192 29.81 -15.06 -0.36
N SER A 193 28.55 -14.67 -0.57
CA SER A 193 28.07 -14.15 -1.85
C SER A 193 28.75 -12.82 -2.22
N ASN A 194 29.05 -12.71 -3.51
CA ASN A 194 29.60 -11.51 -4.14
C ASN A 194 28.55 -10.62 -4.78
N ASP A 195 27.25 -10.90 -4.59
CA ASP A 195 26.20 -10.03 -5.10
C ASP A 195 26.25 -8.66 -4.43
N ASP A 196 25.94 -7.61 -5.19
CA ASP A 196 26.02 -6.23 -4.73
C ASP A 196 25.12 -5.97 -3.51
N HIS A 197 23.95 -6.62 -3.46
CA HIS A 197 23.05 -6.54 -2.31
C HIS A 197 23.71 -7.08 -1.03
N PHE A 198 24.34 -8.26 -1.08
CA PHE A 198 24.99 -8.86 0.08
C PHE A 198 26.27 -8.13 0.48
N LYS A 199 27.03 -7.57 -0.48
CA LYS A 199 28.15 -6.67 -0.19
C LYS A 199 27.70 -5.42 0.56
N ALA A 200 26.62 -4.77 0.08
CA ALA A 200 26.07 -3.60 0.73
C ALA A 200 25.53 -3.92 2.13
N MET A 201 24.83 -5.06 2.29
CA MET A 201 24.35 -5.51 3.59
C MET A 201 25.50 -5.84 4.56
N ARG A 202 26.59 -6.46 4.10
CA ARG A 202 27.80 -6.68 4.92
C ARG A 202 28.41 -5.36 5.39
N ALA A 203 28.49 -4.36 4.51
CA ALA A 203 28.98 -3.03 4.85
C ALA A 203 28.03 -2.28 5.80
N ALA A 204 26.72 -2.52 5.73
CA ALA A 204 25.75 -2.00 6.68
C ALA A 204 25.93 -2.65 8.06
N LEU A 205 26.08 -3.98 8.09
CA LEU A 205 26.24 -4.74 9.34
C LEU A 205 27.57 -4.48 10.05
N SER A 206 28.61 -4.06 9.33
CA SER A 206 29.86 -3.65 9.99
C SER A 206 29.70 -2.34 10.78
N LYS A 207 28.72 -1.50 10.41
CA LYS A 207 28.37 -0.25 11.12
C LYS A 207 27.25 -0.44 12.14
N ASN A 208 26.31 -1.34 11.86
CA ASN A 208 25.18 -1.67 12.71
C ASN A 208 25.11 -3.20 12.92
N PRO A 209 25.72 -3.74 13.97
CA PRO A 209 25.88 -5.18 14.13
C PRO A 209 24.54 -5.90 14.30
N LEU A 210 24.50 -7.14 13.81
CA LEU A 210 23.35 -8.04 13.92
C LEU A 210 23.01 -8.31 15.40
N VAL A 211 21.74 -8.18 15.76
CA VAL A 211 21.24 -8.49 17.10
C VAL A 211 20.74 -9.93 17.14
N ILE A 212 21.22 -10.71 18.10
CA ILE A 212 20.85 -12.12 18.26
C ILE A 212 19.87 -12.23 19.43
N ALA A 213 18.65 -12.66 19.15
CA ALA A 213 17.62 -12.96 20.13
C ALA A 213 17.71 -14.42 20.59
N ASP A 214 17.23 -14.70 21.81
CA ASP A 214 17.31 -16.05 22.40
C ASP A 214 16.44 -17.08 21.67
N ASN A 215 15.31 -16.63 21.12
CA ASN A 215 14.34 -17.47 20.43
C ASN A 215 13.50 -16.69 19.42
N ALA A 216 12.74 -17.41 18.59
CA ALA A 216 11.92 -16.81 17.53
C ALA A 216 10.84 -15.86 18.07
N THR A 217 10.22 -16.18 19.21
CA THR A 217 9.20 -15.34 19.84
C THR A 217 9.79 -14.00 20.30
N HIS A 218 10.96 -14.03 20.93
CA HIS A 218 11.68 -12.83 21.36
C HIS A 218 12.10 -11.99 20.15
N ALA A 219 12.58 -12.60 19.07
CA ALA A 219 12.90 -11.87 17.83
C ALA A 219 11.67 -11.17 17.23
N LEU A 220 10.51 -11.83 17.22
CA LEU A 220 9.24 -11.24 16.76
C LEU A 220 8.76 -10.11 17.67
N GLU A 221 8.90 -10.26 18.99
CA GLU A 221 8.56 -9.21 19.96
C GLU A 221 9.44 -7.96 19.77
N MET A 222 10.74 -8.16 19.50
CA MET A 222 11.65 -7.06 19.15
C MET A 222 11.17 -6.34 17.88
N VAL A 223 10.78 -7.07 16.83
CA VAL A 223 10.22 -6.48 15.60
C VAL A 223 8.90 -5.74 15.87
N ALA A 224 8.03 -6.27 16.72
CA ALA A 224 6.75 -5.65 17.03
C ALA A 224 6.89 -4.33 17.81
N THR A 225 7.84 -4.30 18.76
CA THR A 225 8.03 -3.17 19.68
C THR A 225 8.98 -2.12 19.11
N GLY A 226 10.08 -2.53 18.48
CA GLY A 226 11.15 -1.66 18.01
C GLY A 226 11.32 -1.58 16.50
N ASN A 227 12.40 -0.93 16.08
CA ASN A 227 12.80 -0.80 14.67
C ASN A 227 13.71 -1.95 14.26
N TYR A 228 13.20 -3.17 14.34
CA TYR A 228 13.95 -4.36 13.97
C TYR A 228 13.42 -5.00 12.69
N ILE A 229 14.32 -5.66 11.96
CA ILE A 229 14.02 -6.39 10.74
C ILE A 229 14.43 -7.84 10.95
N LEU A 230 13.49 -8.77 10.78
CA LEU A 230 13.76 -10.21 10.90
C LEU A 230 13.72 -10.86 9.51
N PRO A 231 14.85 -11.31 8.96
CA PRO A 231 14.86 -12.10 7.74
C PRO A 231 14.29 -13.50 8.03
N LEU A 232 13.31 -13.94 7.24
CA LEU A 232 12.69 -15.25 7.28
C LEU A 232 12.67 -15.88 5.89
N ASP A 233 12.34 -17.16 5.86
CA ASP A 233 12.25 -17.96 4.65
C ASP A 233 10.78 -18.11 4.26
N THR A 234 10.44 -17.74 3.03
CA THR A 234 9.10 -17.92 2.48
C THR A 234 9.15 -18.75 1.20
N ASP A 235 8.20 -19.67 1.09
CA ASP A 235 8.05 -20.56 -0.07
C ASP A 235 7.60 -19.78 -1.33
N SER A 236 8.15 -20.10 -2.50
CA SER A 236 7.89 -19.40 -3.77
C SER A 236 6.47 -19.53 -4.27
N ASP A 237 5.81 -20.65 -3.96
CA ASP A 237 4.42 -20.90 -4.36
C ASP A 237 3.43 -20.25 -3.40
N VAL A 238 3.94 -19.89 -2.22
CA VAL A 238 3.33 -18.95 -1.30
C VAL A 238 3.83 -17.55 -1.68
N ASN A 239 3.66 -17.16 -2.95
CA ASN A 239 3.65 -15.74 -3.36
C ASN A 239 2.38 -15.07 -2.80
N PHE A 240 2.17 -15.17 -1.49
CA PHE A 240 1.51 -14.13 -0.75
C PHE A 240 2.51 -12.97 -0.76
N LEU A 241 2.29 -12.04 -1.68
CA LEU A 241 2.87 -10.71 -1.66
C LEU A 241 2.31 -9.92 -0.46
N TYR A 242 2.38 -10.51 0.72
CA TYR A 242 2.01 -9.94 2.00
C TYR A 242 3.26 -10.05 2.86
N PHE A 243 3.84 -8.90 3.19
CA PHE A 243 4.69 -8.83 4.36
C PHE A 243 3.86 -9.38 5.54
N MET A 244 4.32 -10.45 6.18
CA MET A 244 3.59 -11.06 7.28
C MET A 244 3.69 -10.11 8.48
N TYR A 245 2.71 -9.21 8.62
CA TYR A 245 2.67 -8.25 9.70
C TYR A 245 2.19 -8.92 10.99
N PHE A 246 3.04 -8.95 12.00
CA PHE A 246 2.64 -9.38 13.34
C PHE A 246 1.61 -8.40 13.91
N ARG A 247 0.39 -8.88 14.13
CA ARG A 247 -0.67 -8.13 14.82
C ARG A 247 -0.54 -8.43 16.31
N PRO A 248 -0.12 -7.50 17.17
CA PRO A 248 -0.13 -7.76 18.60
C PRO A 248 -1.57 -8.07 19.03
N SER A 249 -1.76 -9.23 19.66
CA SER A 249 -3.03 -9.60 20.26
C SER A 249 -3.40 -8.53 21.28
N ILE A 250 -4.54 -7.86 21.07
CA ILE A 250 -5.15 -7.02 22.09
C ILE A 250 -5.57 -8.00 23.18
N THR A 251 -4.75 -8.14 24.21
CA THR A 251 -5.18 -8.67 25.49
C THR A 251 -6.22 -7.69 26.01
N LEU A 252 -7.50 -8.00 25.78
CA LEU A 252 -8.59 -7.37 26.52
C LEU A 252 -8.35 -7.72 27.98
N ASP A 253 -7.82 -6.75 28.72
CA ASP A 253 -7.67 -6.78 30.17
C ASP A 253 -9.07 -6.76 30.78
N GLY A 254 -9.71 -7.94 30.78
CA GLY A 254 -11.01 -8.19 31.38
C GLY A 254 -10.89 -8.34 32.89
N GLY A 255 -10.38 -7.29 33.53
CA GLY A 255 -10.20 -7.22 34.98
C GLY A 255 -10.99 -6.06 35.58
N LYS A 256 -12.23 -6.32 36.04
CA LYS A 256 -12.71 -5.84 37.35
C LYS A 256 -14.06 -6.45 37.73
N LYS A 257 -13.95 -7.46 38.62
CA LYS A 257 -15.01 -7.81 39.57
C LYS A 257 -15.34 -6.58 40.43
N GLY A 258 -16.58 -6.12 40.39
CA GLY A 258 -17.16 -5.25 41.41
C GLY A 258 -17.92 -6.11 42.45
N PRO A 259 -17.89 -5.75 43.74
CA PRO A 259 -18.42 -6.59 44.80
C PRO A 259 -19.94 -6.47 44.92
N SER A 260 -20.55 -7.58 45.31
CA SER A 260 -21.90 -7.68 45.85
C SER A 260 -22.10 -6.78 47.06
N ARG A 261 -23.08 -5.88 46.98
CA ARG A 261 -23.94 -5.46 48.10
C ARG A 261 -25.34 -5.16 47.57
#